data_AF-A0A7D3ZM12-F1
#
_entry.id   AF-A0A7D3ZM12-F1
#
_cell.length_a   1.000
_cell.length_b   1.000
_cell.length_c   1.000
_cell.angle_alpha   90.00
_cell.angle_beta   90.00
_cell.angle_gamma   90.00
#
_symmetry.space_group_name_H-M   'P 1'
#
loop_
_entity.id
_entity.type
_entity.pdbx_description
1 polymer ?
#
loop_
_entity_poly.entity_id
_entity_poly.type
_entity_poly.pdbx_seq_one_letter_code
_entity_poly.pdbx_strand_id
1 'polypeptide(L)'
;MRTTGNRDLIGQGLENLLEGLRPFVDRTMTAAWGTGWVAEKERRDNERYGTDGRRGYSLNDARFLLNVIVQEREIFKPVLPRPGLSLASKLRVVGRKYGHQYNSDAFADDETRQALHTMAQLLSLAGATAATRAVADLTARVGAGASAPPPPGPESPSPPPPGAAPPPPPPPGPGAPYGAGPRGGYGYPPPPPGGPYAPPPGGPYAPPRPAPRPATAPGPAGAAGTGFAKGFGISGGVVAGCLIGPLVLFVAIIVMVKGCSSTPPPPAPNDDGTSAAASASGGKRLGSYRNVRLTAGYYIRLSHDPAHPRKYPAMPDADESKNLDVGVQYGYVDASGDAEMALLPAGAKGDYKTCRNTTNYEDRIEAGKVAGRRLCLIAADGATGLLTVRNATEHPAGITFDLTVWTGPKPK
;
A
#
# COMPACT_ATOMS: atom_id res chain seq x y z
N MET A 1 -18.44 2.90 16.69
CA MET A 1 -18.54 2.33 15.33
C MET A 1 -17.50 3.03 14.47
N ARG A 2 -16.54 2.31 13.86
CA ARG A 2 -15.59 2.95 12.93
C ARG A 2 -16.34 3.31 11.66
N THR A 3 -16.16 4.53 11.17
CA THR A 3 -16.67 4.96 9.86
C THR A 3 -15.96 4.13 8.79
N THR A 4 -16.71 3.30 8.06
CA THR A 4 -16.17 2.51 6.95
C THR A 4 -15.74 3.45 5.82
N GLY A 5 -14.44 3.53 5.53
CA GLY A 5 -13.92 4.34 4.44
C GLY A 5 -14.13 3.70 3.07
N ASN A 6 -13.98 4.48 2.00
CA ASN A 6 -14.06 3.97 0.61
C ASN A 6 -13.06 2.84 0.34
N ARG A 7 -11.83 2.98 0.86
CA ARG A 7 -10.83 1.92 0.82
C ARG A 7 -11.33 0.62 1.47
N ASP A 8 -12.01 0.70 2.60
CA ASP A 8 -12.57 -0.47 3.29
C ASP A 8 -13.69 -1.13 2.48
N LEU A 9 -14.52 -0.33 1.80
CA LEU A 9 -15.54 -0.84 0.87
C LEU A 9 -14.91 -1.56 -0.32
N ILE A 10 -13.82 -1.02 -0.89
CA ILE A 10 -13.05 -1.70 -1.95
C ILE A 10 -12.44 -3.02 -1.44
N GLY A 11 -11.88 -3.02 -0.21
CA GLY A 11 -11.35 -4.23 0.42
C GLY A 11 -12.42 -5.32 0.52
N GLN A 12 -13.58 -4.99 1.11
CA GLN A 12 -14.73 -5.89 1.18
C GLN A 12 -15.21 -6.36 -0.21
N GLY A 13 -15.19 -5.46 -1.20
CA GLY A 13 -15.51 -5.81 -2.58
C GLY A 13 -14.54 -6.83 -3.18
N LEU A 14 -13.24 -6.68 -2.93
CA LEU A 14 -12.21 -7.63 -3.37
C LEU A 14 -12.32 -8.99 -2.67
N GLU A 15 -12.74 -9.04 -1.40
CA GLU A 15 -13.02 -10.29 -0.69
C GLU A 15 -14.20 -11.05 -1.30
N ASN A 16 -15.31 -10.36 -1.58
CA ASN A 16 -16.46 -10.96 -2.28
C ASN A 16 -16.09 -11.39 -3.70
N LEU A 17 -15.25 -10.59 -4.38
CA LEU A 17 -14.73 -10.93 -5.70
C LEU A 17 -13.90 -12.21 -5.67
N LEU A 18 -13.03 -12.36 -4.66
CA LEU A 18 -12.25 -13.58 -4.42
C LEU A 18 -13.17 -14.79 -4.24
N GLU A 19 -14.13 -14.70 -3.32
CA GLU A 19 -15.04 -15.80 -3.00
C GLU A 19 -15.83 -16.25 -4.24
N GLY A 20 -16.35 -15.31 -5.01
CA GLY A 20 -17.13 -15.61 -6.21
C GLY A 20 -16.31 -16.09 -7.40
N LEU A 21 -15.10 -15.55 -7.61
CA LEU A 21 -14.25 -15.94 -8.75
C LEU A 21 -13.48 -17.23 -8.52
N ARG A 22 -13.11 -17.56 -7.26
CA ARG A 22 -12.23 -18.71 -6.98
C ARG A 22 -12.75 -20.02 -7.57
N PRO A 23 -14.02 -20.45 -7.35
CA PRO A 23 -14.52 -21.69 -7.92
C PRO A 23 -14.61 -21.65 -9.45
N PHE A 24 -14.89 -20.48 -10.03
CA PHE A 24 -14.95 -20.31 -11.48
C PHE A 24 -13.58 -20.46 -12.15
N VAL A 25 -12.58 -19.76 -11.62
CA VAL A 25 -11.20 -19.80 -12.13
C VAL A 25 -10.60 -21.19 -11.94
N ASP A 26 -10.75 -21.77 -10.75
CA ASP A 26 -10.15 -23.06 -10.44
C ASP A 26 -10.72 -24.19 -11.30
N ARG A 27 -12.05 -24.28 -11.46
CA ARG A 27 -12.67 -25.25 -12.38
C ARG A 27 -12.19 -25.07 -13.82
N THR A 28 -12.14 -23.83 -14.30
CA THR A 28 -11.77 -23.52 -15.69
C THR A 28 -10.32 -23.89 -15.97
N MET A 29 -9.41 -23.52 -15.07
CA MET A 29 -7.99 -23.84 -15.20
C MET A 29 -7.72 -25.34 -14.97
N THR A 30 -8.41 -25.98 -14.03
CA THR A 30 -8.31 -27.43 -13.81
C THR A 30 -8.76 -28.21 -15.04
N ALA A 31 -9.83 -27.78 -15.72
CA ALA A 31 -10.27 -28.41 -16.96
C ALA A 31 -9.25 -28.27 -18.09
N ALA A 32 -8.49 -27.16 -18.14
CA ALA A 32 -7.49 -26.93 -19.17
C ALA A 32 -6.14 -27.60 -18.87
N TRP A 33 -5.65 -27.50 -17.62
CA TRP A 33 -4.27 -27.82 -17.23
C TRP A 33 -4.16 -28.86 -16.11
N GLY A 34 -5.28 -29.36 -15.57
CA GLY A 34 -5.30 -30.31 -14.45
C GLY A 34 -5.21 -29.66 -13.07
N THR A 35 -5.31 -30.47 -12.02
CA THR A 35 -5.40 -30.01 -10.61
C THR A 35 -4.14 -29.33 -10.07
N GLY A 36 -2.98 -29.53 -10.73
CA GLY A 36 -1.70 -28.90 -10.39
C GLY A 36 -1.44 -27.56 -11.10
N TRP A 37 -2.45 -26.96 -11.73
CA TRP A 37 -2.25 -25.82 -12.63
C TRP A 37 -1.59 -24.60 -11.97
N VAL A 38 -1.79 -24.37 -10.67
CA VAL A 38 -1.20 -23.23 -9.96
C VAL A 38 0.32 -23.37 -9.90
N ALA A 39 0.82 -24.54 -9.49
CA ALA A 39 2.26 -24.83 -9.43
C ALA A 39 2.90 -24.80 -10.82
N GLU A 40 2.18 -25.34 -11.83
CA GLU A 40 2.64 -25.29 -13.22
C GLU A 40 2.70 -23.85 -13.75
N LYS A 41 1.71 -23.01 -13.41
CA LYS A 41 1.72 -21.59 -13.78
C LYS A 41 2.89 -20.85 -13.15
N GLU A 42 3.13 -21.06 -11.86
CA GLU A 42 4.26 -20.50 -11.13
C GLU A 42 5.59 -20.91 -11.79
N ARG A 43 5.78 -22.19 -12.08
CA ARG A 43 6.97 -22.71 -12.77
C ARG A 43 7.22 -21.98 -14.11
N ARG A 44 6.21 -21.90 -14.98
CA ARG A 44 6.32 -21.27 -16.30
C ARG A 44 6.61 -19.77 -16.22
N ASP A 45 6.00 -19.09 -15.26
CA ASP A 45 6.24 -17.68 -15.05
C ASP A 45 7.66 -17.42 -14.49
N ASN A 46 8.14 -18.26 -13.58
CA ASN A 46 9.51 -18.19 -13.06
C ASN A 46 10.55 -18.41 -14.17
N GLU A 47 10.27 -19.34 -15.10
CA GLU A 47 11.13 -19.56 -16.28
C GLU A 47 11.14 -18.35 -17.23
N ARG A 48 10.00 -17.68 -17.39
CA ARG A 48 9.89 -16.55 -18.32
C ARG A 48 10.44 -15.23 -17.76
N TYR A 49 10.27 -15.00 -16.46
CA TYR A 49 10.51 -13.70 -15.84
C TYR A 49 11.58 -13.73 -14.74
N GLY A 50 12.19 -14.88 -14.48
CA GLY A 50 13.13 -15.09 -13.40
C GLY A 50 12.45 -15.31 -12.05
N THR A 51 13.23 -15.77 -11.07
CA THR A 51 12.80 -16.04 -9.69
C THR A 51 12.86 -14.82 -8.78
N ASP A 52 13.25 -13.65 -9.29
CA ASP A 52 13.59 -12.46 -8.51
C ASP A 52 12.37 -11.73 -7.91
N GLY A 53 11.15 -12.19 -8.21
CA GLY A 53 9.94 -11.73 -7.56
C GLY A 53 9.05 -12.92 -7.22
N ARG A 54 8.87 -13.21 -5.93
CA ARG A 54 7.80 -14.11 -5.46
C ARG A 54 6.46 -13.46 -5.80
N ARG A 55 5.92 -13.73 -6.99
CA ARG A 55 4.53 -13.40 -7.29
C ARG A 55 3.67 -14.24 -6.35
N GLY A 56 2.70 -13.61 -5.69
CA GLY A 56 1.74 -14.34 -4.87
C GLY A 56 0.86 -15.23 -5.75
N TYR A 57 1.23 -16.51 -5.88
CA TYR A 57 0.41 -17.53 -6.52
C TYR A 57 -0.50 -18.13 -5.44
N SER A 58 -1.71 -17.57 -5.29
CA SER A 58 -2.65 -18.07 -4.30
C SER A 58 -4.07 -17.98 -4.81
N LEU A 59 -4.80 -19.09 -4.75
CA LEU A 59 -6.25 -19.12 -4.99
C LEU A 59 -7.03 -18.27 -3.98
N ASN A 60 -6.38 -17.83 -2.89
CA ASN A 60 -6.95 -16.95 -1.87
C ASN A 60 -6.56 -15.46 -2.10
N ASP A 61 -6.09 -15.08 -3.29
CA ASP A 61 -5.83 -13.69 -3.67
C ASP A 61 -6.64 -13.30 -4.91
N ALA A 62 -7.57 -12.34 -4.76
CA ALA A 62 -8.38 -11.81 -5.85
C ALA A 62 -7.52 -11.28 -7.01
N ARG A 63 -6.38 -10.65 -6.72
CA ARG A 63 -5.49 -10.06 -7.72
C ARG A 63 -4.81 -11.15 -8.54
N PHE A 64 -4.44 -12.26 -7.90
CA PHE A 64 -3.94 -13.44 -8.61
C PHE A 64 -5.01 -14.00 -9.56
N LEU A 65 -6.24 -14.21 -9.09
CA LEU A 65 -7.33 -14.72 -9.93
C LEU A 65 -7.60 -13.82 -11.14
N LEU A 66 -7.63 -12.49 -10.94
CA LEU A 66 -7.76 -11.52 -12.02
C LEU A 66 -6.58 -11.55 -13.01
N ASN A 67 -5.36 -11.73 -12.52
CA ASN A 67 -4.18 -11.91 -13.38
C ASN A 67 -4.32 -13.17 -14.25
N VAL A 68 -4.77 -14.29 -13.67
CA VAL A 68 -4.98 -15.56 -14.39
C VAL A 68 -6.00 -15.39 -15.50
N ILE A 69 -7.18 -14.80 -15.23
CA ILE A 69 -8.22 -14.56 -16.23
C ILE A 69 -7.69 -13.77 -17.44
N VAL A 70 -6.87 -12.74 -17.19
CA VAL A 70 -6.36 -11.85 -18.24
C VAL A 70 -5.18 -12.46 -19.01
N GLN A 71 -4.27 -13.16 -18.33
CA GLN A 71 -3.10 -13.77 -18.95
C GLN A 71 -3.49 -15.02 -19.76
N GLU A 72 -4.38 -15.85 -19.22
CA GLU A 72 -4.84 -17.09 -19.84
C GLU A 72 -6.10 -16.87 -20.68
N ARG A 73 -6.19 -15.71 -21.36
CA ARG A 73 -7.40 -15.26 -22.06
C ARG A 73 -7.98 -16.31 -23.02
N GLU A 74 -7.13 -17.11 -23.66
CA GLU A 74 -7.58 -18.13 -24.63
C GLU A 74 -8.36 -19.26 -23.96
N ILE A 75 -8.03 -19.59 -22.70
CA ILE A 75 -8.75 -20.57 -21.88
C ILE A 75 -10.10 -20.00 -21.41
N PHE A 76 -10.14 -18.71 -21.07
CA PHE A 76 -11.35 -18.06 -20.53
C PHE A 76 -12.34 -17.59 -21.60
N LYS A 77 -11.89 -17.26 -22.82
CA LYS A 77 -12.76 -16.75 -23.90
C LYS A 77 -14.05 -17.55 -24.15
N PRO A 78 -14.06 -18.91 -24.11
CA PRO A 78 -15.27 -19.68 -24.36
C PRO A 78 -16.29 -19.62 -23.22
N VAL A 79 -15.83 -19.42 -21.98
CA VAL A 79 -16.67 -19.47 -20.76
C VAL A 79 -16.92 -18.10 -20.13
N LEU A 80 -16.11 -17.10 -20.49
CA LEU A 80 -16.24 -15.70 -20.06
C LEU A 80 -16.26 -14.82 -21.32
N PRO A 81 -17.41 -14.19 -21.64
CA PRO A 81 -17.54 -13.41 -22.86
C PRO A 81 -16.58 -12.21 -22.86
N ARG A 82 -16.28 -11.66 -24.05
CA ARG A 82 -15.33 -10.53 -24.21
C ARG A 82 -15.50 -9.38 -23.20
N PRO A 83 -16.73 -8.93 -22.83
CA PRO A 83 -16.90 -7.93 -21.79
C PRO A 83 -16.25 -8.32 -20.46
N GLY A 84 -16.34 -9.59 -20.05
CA GLY A 84 -15.76 -10.08 -18.81
C GLY A 84 -14.23 -9.97 -18.75
N LEU A 85 -13.52 -10.27 -19.84
CA LEU A 85 -12.06 -10.09 -19.91
C LEU A 85 -11.66 -8.61 -19.77
N SER A 86 -12.44 -7.71 -20.36
CA SER A 86 -12.23 -6.26 -20.23
C SER A 86 -12.45 -5.79 -18.78
N LEU A 87 -13.52 -6.27 -18.12
CA LEU A 87 -13.79 -5.98 -16.71
C LEU A 87 -12.67 -6.50 -15.80
N ALA A 88 -12.19 -7.73 -16.02
CA ALA A 88 -11.08 -8.29 -15.25
C ALA A 88 -9.80 -7.45 -15.40
N SER A 89 -9.49 -6.98 -16.61
CA SER A 89 -8.34 -6.09 -16.85
C SER A 89 -8.45 -4.77 -16.07
N LYS A 90 -9.65 -4.14 -16.06
CA LYS A 90 -9.90 -2.93 -15.27
C LYS A 90 -9.72 -3.18 -13.77
N LEU A 91 -10.23 -4.30 -13.25
CA LEU A 91 -10.12 -4.65 -11.84
C LEU A 91 -8.69 -4.98 -11.40
N ARG A 92 -7.80 -5.41 -12.31
CA ARG A 92 -6.36 -5.52 -12.00
C ARG A 92 -5.75 -4.17 -11.64
N VAL A 93 -6.18 -3.08 -12.29
CA VAL A 93 -5.73 -1.72 -11.98
C VAL A 93 -6.24 -1.30 -10.60
N VAL A 94 -7.51 -1.57 -10.29
CA VAL A 94 -8.11 -1.31 -8.97
C VAL A 94 -7.38 -2.08 -7.88
N GLY A 95 -7.19 -3.40 -8.04
CA GLY A 95 -6.48 -4.22 -7.07
C GLY A 95 -5.01 -3.81 -6.89
N ARG A 96 -4.35 -3.35 -7.97
CA ARG A 96 -3.02 -2.76 -7.90
C ARG A 96 -3.03 -1.47 -7.07
N LYS A 97 -3.93 -0.54 -7.37
CA LYS A 97 -4.08 0.72 -6.62
C LYS A 97 -4.35 0.44 -5.14
N TYR A 98 -5.26 -0.49 -4.84
CA TYR A 98 -5.57 -0.93 -3.48
C TYR A 98 -4.33 -1.43 -2.72
N GLY A 99 -3.45 -2.19 -3.36
CA GLY A 99 -2.23 -2.68 -2.73
C GLY A 99 -1.10 -1.66 -2.54
N HIS A 100 -1.13 -0.51 -3.21
CA HIS A 100 -0.06 0.48 -3.14
C HIS A 100 -0.41 1.72 -2.31
N GLN A 101 -1.69 2.06 -2.18
CA GLN A 101 -2.12 3.29 -1.50
C GLN A 101 -2.70 2.95 -0.14
N TYR A 102 -1.99 3.21 0.96
CA TYR A 102 -2.46 2.85 2.31
C TYR A 102 -3.44 3.85 2.92
N ASN A 103 -3.55 5.06 2.37
CA ASN A 103 -4.45 6.11 2.86
C ASN A 103 -5.94 5.71 2.68
N SER A 104 -6.79 6.01 3.66
CA SER A 104 -8.24 5.87 3.59
C SER A 104 -8.86 6.65 2.43
N ASP A 105 -8.25 7.76 2.04
CA ASP A 105 -8.71 8.66 0.98
C ASP A 105 -8.18 8.27 -0.42
N ALA A 106 -7.58 7.07 -0.54
CA ALA A 106 -7.03 6.55 -1.80
C ALA A 106 -8.09 6.44 -2.92
N PHE A 107 -9.37 6.33 -2.56
CA PHE A 107 -10.47 6.15 -3.51
C PHE A 107 -11.55 7.22 -3.30
N ALA A 108 -11.83 7.97 -4.35
CA ALA A 108 -12.97 8.90 -4.39
C ALA A 108 -14.30 8.12 -4.47
N ASP A 109 -15.42 8.78 -4.13
CA ASP A 109 -16.74 8.14 -4.09
C ASP A 109 -17.19 7.60 -5.45
N ASP A 110 -16.95 8.34 -6.53
CA ASP A 110 -17.28 7.95 -7.90
C ASP A 110 -16.42 6.77 -8.37
N GLU A 111 -15.12 6.83 -8.09
CA GLU A 111 -14.19 5.74 -8.36
C GLU A 111 -14.58 4.47 -7.59
N THR A 112 -14.98 4.61 -6.33
CA THR A 112 -15.41 3.50 -5.48
C THR A 112 -16.68 2.85 -6.02
N ARG A 113 -17.69 3.65 -6.36
CA ARG A 113 -18.93 3.15 -7.00
C ARG A 113 -18.62 2.44 -8.32
N GLN A 114 -17.77 3.02 -9.16
CA GLN A 114 -17.40 2.43 -10.44
C GLN A 114 -16.66 1.10 -10.27
N ALA A 115 -15.73 1.01 -9.32
CA ALA A 115 -14.99 -0.20 -9.03
C ALA A 115 -15.91 -1.33 -8.54
N LEU A 116 -16.77 -1.05 -7.55
CA LEU A 116 -17.73 -2.03 -7.02
C LEU A 116 -18.73 -2.49 -8.08
N HIS A 117 -19.24 -1.57 -8.90
CA HIS A 117 -20.11 -1.93 -10.02
C HIS A 117 -19.39 -2.86 -11.02
N THR A 118 -18.12 -2.56 -11.35
CA THR A 118 -17.31 -3.39 -12.24
C THR A 118 -17.09 -4.80 -11.66
N MET A 119 -16.87 -4.91 -10.34
CA MET A 119 -16.76 -6.20 -9.64
C MET A 119 -18.07 -7.00 -9.74
N ALA A 120 -19.21 -6.37 -9.45
CA ALA A 120 -20.52 -7.01 -9.54
C ALA A 120 -20.84 -7.50 -10.96
N GLN A 121 -20.50 -6.71 -11.99
CA GLN A 121 -20.67 -7.13 -13.39
C GLN A 121 -19.81 -8.36 -13.73
N LEU A 122 -18.54 -8.40 -13.32
CA LEU A 122 -17.68 -9.55 -13.57
C LEU A 122 -18.19 -10.81 -12.84
N LEU A 123 -18.60 -10.66 -11.57
CA LEU A 123 -19.17 -11.77 -10.78
C LEU A 123 -20.45 -12.32 -11.40
N SER A 124 -21.32 -11.44 -11.93
CA SER A 124 -22.52 -11.83 -12.65
C SER A 124 -22.19 -12.67 -13.89
N LEU A 125 -21.20 -12.24 -14.69
CA LEU A 125 -20.73 -13.00 -15.86
C LEU A 125 -20.09 -14.34 -15.48
N ALA A 126 -19.48 -14.44 -14.30
CA ALA A 126 -18.94 -15.69 -13.77
C ALA A 126 -19.99 -16.60 -13.10
N GLY A 127 -21.26 -16.16 -13.03
CA GLY A 127 -22.36 -16.88 -12.40
C GLY A 127 -22.38 -16.84 -10.87
N ALA A 128 -21.60 -15.94 -10.25
CA ALA A 128 -21.45 -15.84 -8.80
C ALA A 128 -22.53 -14.94 -8.15
N THR A 129 -23.81 -15.33 -8.28
CA THR A 129 -24.97 -14.49 -7.93
C THR A 129 -24.97 -13.96 -6.49
N ALA A 130 -24.55 -14.76 -5.51
CA ALA A 130 -24.50 -14.34 -4.11
C ALA A 130 -23.47 -13.21 -3.89
N ALA A 131 -22.24 -13.40 -4.38
CA ALA A 131 -21.18 -12.40 -4.32
C ALA A 131 -21.54 -11.13 -5.12
N THR A 132 -22.20 -11.27 -6.27
CA THR A 132 -22.72 -10.12 -7.05
C THR A 132 -23.64 -9.24 -6.20
N ARG A 133 -24.57 -9.84 -5.46
CA ARG A 133 -25.50 -9.10 -4.59
C ARG A 133 -24.77 -8.42 -3.44
N ALA A 134 -23.86 -9.14 -2.77
CA ALA A 134 -23.09 -8.58 -1.67
C ALA A 134 -22.27 -7.35 -2.10
N VAL A 135 -21.64 -7.39 -3.28
CA VAL A 135 -20.90 -6.23 -3.83
C VAL A 135 -21.84 -5.09 -4.24
N ALA A 136 -23.03 -5.39 -4.76
CA ALA A 136 -24.02 -4.36 -5.06
C ALA A 136 -24.47 -3.63 -3.78
N ASP A 137 -24.65 -4.34 -2.68
CA ASP A 137 -25.00 -3.75 -1.37
C ASP A 137 -23.89 -2.82 -0.84
N LEU A 138 -22.62 -3.12 -1.12
CA LEU A 138 -21.51 -2.21 -0.79
C LEU A 138 -21.58 -0.90 -1.59
N THR A 139 -22.05 -0.95 -2.84
CA THR A 139 -22.17 0.24 -3.70
C THR A 139 -23.17 1.24 -3.12
N ALA A 140 -24.26 0.75 -2.51
CA ALA A 140 -25.26 1.59 -1.85
C ALA A 140 -24.74 2.30 -0.60
N ARG A 141 -23.61 1.87 -0.04
CA ARG A 141 -22.97 2.47 1.16
C ARG A 141 -22.00 3.60 0.82
N VAL A 142 -21.58 3.71 -0.45
CA VAL A 142 -20.64 4.76 -0.88
C VAL A 142 -21.31 6.13 -0.78
N GLY A 143 -20.67 7.08 -0.11
CA GLY A 143 -21.23 8.43 0.11
C GLY A 143 -22.31 8.51 1.20
N ALA A 144 -22.68 7.40 1.84
CA ALA A 144 -23.64 7.40 2.96
C ALA A 144 -23.04 7.87 4.30
N GLY A 145 -21.89 8.57 4.26
CA GLY A 145 -21.18 9.05 5.44
C GLY A 145 -22.06 9.95 6.34
N ALA A 146 -22.16 9.57 7.61
CA ALA A 146 -22.62 10.39 8.74
C ALA A 146 -24.13 10.70 8.91
N SER A 147 -25.06 10.06 8.21
CA SER A 147 -26.50 10.32 8.39
C SER A 147 -27.41 9.09 8.46
N ALA A 148 -26.91 7.94 8.91
CA ALA A 148 -27.83 6.93 9.42
C ALA A 148 -28.27 7.39 10.82
N PRO A 149 -29.55 7.76 11.06
CA PRO A 149 -30.02 7.91 12.43
C PRO A 149 -29.72 6.60 13.16
N PRO A 150 -29.30 6.65 14.44
CA PRO A 150 -29.06 5.44 15.20
C PRO A 150 -30.31 4.55 15.07
N PRO A 151 -30.15 3.21 14.99
CA PRO A 151 -31.30 2.33 15.10
C PRO A 151 -32.08 2.78 16.35
N PRO A 152 -33.43 2.82 16.30
CA PRO A 152 -34.19 3.11 17.50
C PRO A 152 -33.61 2.22 18.59
N GLY A 153 -33.07 2.85 19.64
CA GLY A 153 -32.55 2.10 20.78
C GLY A 153 -33.62 1.13 21.24
N PRO A 154 -33.26 0.00 21.88
CA PRO A 154 -34.26 -0.92 22.42
C PRO A 154 -35.32 -0.08 23.13
N GLU A 155 -36.55 -0.15 22.64
CA GLU A 155 -37.67 0.61 23.17
C GLU A 155 -37.56 0.51 24.68
N SER A 156 -37.36 1.66 25.34
CA SER A 156 -37.54 1.69 26.78
C SER A 156 -38.92 1.10 27.03
N PRO A 157 -39.03 0.02 27.82
CA PRO A 157 -40.30 -0.63 28.04
C PRO A 157 -41.31 0.44 28.41
N SER A 158 -42.45 0.44 27.72
CA SER A 158 -43.51 1.42 27.95
C SER A 158 -43.76 1.52 29.46
N PRO A 159 -43.85 2.74 30.02
CA PRO A 159 -44.18 2.88 31.43
C PRO A 159 -45.48 2.10 31.69
N PRO A 160 -45.55 1.32 32.79
CA PRO A 160 -46.75 0.57 33.11
C PRO A 160 -47.94 1.54 33.21
N PRO A 161 -49.16 1.09 32.85
CA PRO A 161 -50.35 1.93 33.00
C PRO A 161 -50.43 2.44 34.45
N PRO A 162 -50.83 3.70 34.67
CA PRO A 162 -50.85 4.30 36.00
C PRO A 162 -51.76 3.48 36.92
N GLY A 163 -51.12 2.65 37.74
CA GLY A 163 -51.74 1.98 38.87
C GLY A 163 -52.14 3.02 39.92
N ALA A 164 -53.32 2.80 40.48
CA ALA A 164 -54.02 3.64 41.45
C ALA A 164 -53.11 4.46 42.38
N ALA A 165 -53.36 5.76 42.41
CA ALA A 165 -52.74 6.69 43.34
C ALA A 165 -53.02 6.27 44.81
N PRO A 166 -52.02 6.31 45.70
CA PRO A 166 -52.25 6.19 47.14
C PRO A 166 -53.07 7.38 47.67
N PRO A 167 -53.85 7.19 48.75
CA PRO A 167 -54.70 8.25 49.30
C PRO A 167 -53.86 9.44 49.79
N PRO A 168 -54.38 10.67 49.67
CA PRO A 168 -53.64 11.89 49.99
C PRO A 168 -53.39 12.02 51.51
N PRO A 169 -52.25 12.61 51.91
CA PRO A 169 -51.98 12.95 53.32
C PRO A 169 -52.89 14.10 53.82
N PRO A 170 -53.15 14.18 55.14
CA PRO A 170 -54.01 15.19 55.73
C PRO A 170 -53.42 16.61 55.60
N PRO A 171 -54.28 17.65 55.53
CA PRO A 171 -53.84 19.02 55.24
C PRO A 171 -53.09 19.67 56.42
N PRO A 172 -52.02 20.46 56.15
CA PRO A 172 -51.37 21.30 57.16
C PRO A 172 -52.21 22.55 57.47
N GLY A 173 -52.20 22.94 58.75
CA GLY A 173 -52.90 24.11 59.28
C GLY A 173 -52.32 25.47 58.84
N PRO A 174 -53.03 26.57 59.12
CA PRO A 174 -52.77 27.88 58.55
C PRO A 174 -51.74 28.70 59.34
N GLY A 175 -50.75 29.26 58.64
CA GLY A 175 -49.79 30.19 59.22
C GLY A 175 -48.92 30.88 58.17
N ALA A 176 -49.48 31.91 57.51
CA ALA A 176 -48.96 33.26 57.27
C ALA A 176 -47.50 33.51 56.76
N PRO A 177 -47.13 34.73 56.30
CA PRO A 177 -46.69 34.93 54.92
C PRO A 177 -45.30 35.59 54.79
N TYR A 178 -44.94 35.91 53.54
CA TYR A 178 -43.91 36.84 53.03
C TYR A 178 -42.62 36.25 52.46
N GLY A 179 -42.31 36.71 51.25
CA GLY A 179 -41.00 36.55 50.61
C GLY A 179 -41.03 36.68 49.09
N ALA A 180 -41.33 37.88 48.59
CA ALA A 180 -41.22 38.22 47.17
C ALA A 180 -39.75 38.35 46.73
N GLY A 181 -39.41 37.87 45.53
CA GLY A 181 -38.12 38.10 44.87
C GLY A 181 -38.14 37.68 43.39
N PRO A 182 -37.39 38.34 42.48
CA PRO A 182 -37.92 38.74 41.18
C PRO A 182 -37.47 37.91 39.97
N ARG A 183 -38.31 38.03 38.94
CA ARG A 183 -38.24 37.47 37.58
C ARG A 183 -37.00 37.95 36.82
N GLY A 184 -36.22 37.00 36.28
CA GLY A 184 -35.23 37.24 35.22
C GLY A 184 -35.68 36.54 33.94
N GLY A 185 -36.24 37.30 33.01
CA GLY A 185 -36.61 36.85 31.67
C GLY A 185 -35.44 36.99 30.71
N TYR A 186 -35.13 35.92 29.98
CA TYR A 186 -34.28 35.97 28.79
C TYR A 186 -35.17 35.73 27.57
N GLY A 187 -35.52 36.82 26.89
CA GLY A 187 -36.14 36.78 25.57
C GLY A 187 -35.06 36.56 24.51
N TYR A 188 -35.25 35.55 23.66
CA TYR A 188 -34.53 35.41 22.41
C TYR A 188 -35.12 36.37 21.36
N PRO A 189 -34.30 37.03 20.53
CA PRO A 189 -34.79 37.82 19.41
C PRO A 189 -35.27 36.92 18.25
N PRO A 190 -36.31 37.31 17.50
CA PRO A 190 -36.76 36.58 16.32
C PRO A 190 -35.82 36.78 15.11
N PRO A 191 -35.78 35.83 14.15
CA PRO A 191 -34.99 35.97 12.93
C PRO A 191 -35.62 36.99 11.95
N PRO A 192 -34.80 37.67 11.13
CA PRO A 192 -35.29 38.62 10.14
C PRO A 192 -36.03 37.92 8.98
N PRO A 193 -37.05 38.58 8.39
CA PRO A 193 -37.85 38.04 7.30
C PRO A 193 -37.10 38.02 5.97
N GLY A 194 -37.39 36.99 5.17
CA GLY A 194 -36.79 36.74 3.87
C GLY A 194 -36.98 37.86 2.85
N GLY A 195 -35.90 38.15 2.11
CA GLY A 195 -35.92 38.97 0.91
C GLY A 195 -35.99 38.12 -0.37
N PRO A 196 -36.48 38.68 -1.49
CA PRO A 196 -36.80 37.93 -2.70
C PRO A 196 -35.60 37.62 -3.60
N TYR A 197 -35.76 36.56 -4.37
CA TYR A 197 -34.91 36.05 -5.45
C TYR A 197 -34.26 37.12 -6.35
N ALA A 198 -32.95 36.94 -6.61
CA ALA A 198 -32.28 37.44 -7.80
C ALA A 198 -31.70 36.24 -8.59
N PRO A 199 -32.06 36.05 -9.88
CA PRO A 199 -31.45 35.01 -10.71
C PRO A 199 -30.02 35.42 -11.13
N PRO A 200 -29.09 34.45 -11.26
CA PRO A 200 -27.74 34.75 -11.74
C PRO A 200 -27.75 35.10 -13.24
N PRO A 201 -26.97 36.10 -13.67
CA PRO A 201 -26.82 36.44 -15.08
C PRO A 201 -26.07 35.34 -15.83
N GLY A 202 -26.66 34.90 -16.95
CA GLY A 202 -26.05 33.97 -17.89
C GLY A 202 -24.79 34.55 -18.52
N GLY A 203 -23.68 33.82 -18.39
CA GLY A 203 -22.44 34.05 -19.14
C GLY A 203 -22.20 32.91 -20.11
N PRO A 204 -22.07 33.16 -21.43
CA PRO A 204 -21.64 32.16 -22.39
C PRO A 204 -20.13 32.26 -22.59
N TYR A 205 -19.38 31.30 -22.05
CA TYR A 205 -18.02 31.03 -22.52
C TYR A 205 -17.90 29.54 -22.82
N ALA A 206 -18.23 29.19 -24.06
CA ALA A 206 -17.82 27.94 -24.66
C ALA A 206 -16.30 28.01 -24.92
N PRO A 207 -15.49 27.02 -24.51
CA PRO A 207 -14.09 26.97 -24.90
C PRO A 207 -13.97 26.72 -26.42
N PRO A 208 -12.97 27.30 -27.10
CA PRO A 208 -12.76 27.08 -28.52
C PRO A 208 -12.48 25.60 -28.83
N ARG A 209 -13.13 25.08 -29.88
CA ARG A 209 -12.86 23.75 -30.43
C ARG A 209 -11.39 23.65 -30.86
N PRO A 210 -10.70 22.53 -30.58
CA PRO A 210 -9.39 22.26 -31.14
C PRO A 210 -9.46 22.22 -32.68
N ALA A 211 -8.51 22.89 -33.33
CA ALA A 211 -8.37 22.85 -34.78
C ALA A 211 -8.16 21.41 -35.29
N PRO A 212 -8.69 21.05 -36.46
CA PRO A 212 -8.45 19.73 -37.06
C PRO A 212 -6.95 19.56 -37.33
N ARG A 213 -6.40 18.44 -36.87
CA ARG A 213 -5.02 18.03 -37.18
C ARG A 213 -4.89 17.83 -38.70
N PRO A 214 -3.79 18.30 -39.33
CA PRO A 214 -3.53 18.02 -40.74
C PRO A 214 -3.39 16.51 -40.96
N ALA A 215 -4.06 16.02 -42.00
CA ALA A 215 -4.01 14.63 -42.43
C ALA A 215 -2.57 14.25 -42.80
N THR A 216 -2.02 13.25 -42.11
CA THR A 216 -0.79 12.56 -42.51
C THR A 216 -1.01 11.92 -43.88
N ALA A 217 -0.13 12.29 -44.82
CA ALA A 217 -0.10 11.76 -46.19
C ALA A 217 0.04 10.22 -46.21
N PRO A 218 -0.55 9.54 -47.22
CA PRO A 218 -0.35 8.11 -47.41
C PRO A 218 1.07 7.83 -47.92
N GLY A 219 1.79 6.97 -47.21
CA GLY A 219 3.07 6.42 -47.66
C GLY A 219 2.88 5.51 -48.89
N PRO A 220 3.90 5.43 -49.77
CA PRO A 220 3.79 4.72 -51.04
C PRO A 220 3.73 3.20 -50.86
N ALA A 221 2.82 2.60 -51.61
CA ALA A 221 2.76 1.17 -51.85
C ALA A 221 3.98 0.69 -52.67
N GLY A 222 4.74 -0.25 -52.12
CA GLY A 222 5.57 -1.21 -52.87
C GLY A 222 5.06 -2.60 -52.49
N ALA A 223 4.27 -3.27 -53.33
CA ALA A 223 4.68 -4.03 -54.52
C ALA A 223 5.50 -5.29 -54.19
N ALA A 224 4.76 -6.41 -54.18
CA ALA A 224 5.05 -7.68 -54.85
C ALA A 224 6.39 -8.40 -54.60
N GLY A 225 6.28 -9.68 -54.24
CA GLY A 225 7.37 -10.65 -54.46
C GLY A 225 7.15 -12.00 -53.78
N THR A 226 6.51 -12.93 -54.50
CA THR A 226 6.88 -14.36 -54.65
C THR A 226 7.43 -15.08 -53.39
N GLY A 227 6.74 -16.04 -52.77
CA GLY A 227 6.47 -17.35 -53.33
C GLY A 227 7.71 -18.24 -53.27
N PHE A 228 7.83 -19.12 -52.26
CA PHE A 228 8.63 -20.35 -52.36
C PHE A 228 8.11 -21.42 -51.39
N ALA A 229 7.52 -22.45 -51.97
CA ALA A 229 7.32 -23.75 -51.36
C ALA A 229 8.59 -24.60 -51.56
N LYS A 230 8.99 -25.34 -50.52
CA LYS A 230 9.80 -26.58 -50.47
C LYS A 230 10.21 -26.75 -49.00
N GLY A 231 9.91 -27.82 -48.27
CA GLY A 231 9.78 -29.21 -48.69
C GLY A 231 11.16 -29.84 -48.80
N PHE A 232 11.78 -30.20 -47.68
CA PHE A 232 12.87 -31.18 -47.62
C PHE A 232 12.92 -31.81 -46.22
N GLY A 233 12.47 -33.06 -46.14
CA GLY A 233 13.00 -34.02 -45.17
C GLY A 233 14.25 -34.68 -45.76
N ILE A 234 15.09 -35.24 -44.89
CA ILE A 234 16.15 -36.27 -45.08
C ILE A 234 16.63 -36.57 -43.64
N SER A 235 16.22 -37.70 -43.05
CA SER A 235 17.07 -38.87 -42.69
C SER A 235 18.44 -38.48 -42.09
N GLY A 236 18.79 -38.86 -40.86
CA GLY A 236 19.04 -40.25 -40.49
C GLY A 236 20.47 -40.62 -40.87
N GLY A 237 21.40 -40.60 -39.91
CA GLY A 237 22.81 -40.89 -40.16
C GLY A 237 23.61 -41.08 -38.88
N VAL A 238 23.80 -42.34 -38.51
CA VAL A 238 24.65 -42.88 -37.45
C VAL A 238 26.12 -42.54 -37.72
N VAL A 239 26.86 -42.08 -36.71
CA VAL A 239 28.30 -42.32 -36.63
C VAL A 239 28.64 -42.82 -35.23
N ALA A 240 29.10 -44.06 -35.19
CA ALA A 240 29.61 -44.77 -34.04
C ALA A 240 31.10 -44.46 -33.85
N GLY A 241 31.51 -44.34 -32.59
CA GLY A 241 32.73 -44.94 -32.04
C GLY A 241 34.07 -44.25 -32.29
N CYS A 242 34.68 -43.72 -31.23
CA CYS A 242 35.99 -44.21 -30.80
C CYS A 242 36.24 -43.94 -29.31
N LEU A 243 36.56 -45.03 -28.63
CA LEU A 243 37.03 -45.17 -27.26
C LEU A 243 38.40 -44.49 -27.09
N ILE A 244 38.67 -43.98 -25.87
CA ILE A 244 39.89 -44.18 -25.05
C ILE A 244 39.73 -43.27 -23.79
N GLY A 245 39.37 -43.88 -22.67
CA GLY A 245 40.04 -43.59 -21.38
C GLY A 245 41.12 -44.66 -21.16
N PRO A 246 41.89 -44.68 -20.04
CA PRO A 246 41.59 -44.08 -18.73
C PRO A 246 42.84 -43.53 -17.97
N LEU A 247 42.66 -43.17 -16.68
CA LEU A 247 43.64 -43.33 -15.56
C LEU A 247 44.98 -42.54 -15.66
N VAL A 248 45.33 -41.60 -14.79
CA VAL A 248 45.85 -41.75 -13.41
C VAL A 248 46.30 -40.33 -12.99
N LEU A 249 45.97 -39.85 -11.78
CA LEU A 249 46.96 -39.41 -10.77
C LEU A 249 46.24 -38.78 -9.55
N PHE A 250 45.85 -39.63 -8.61
CA PHE A 250 45.73 -39.26 -7.20
C PHE A 250 47.16 -39.20 -6.63
N VAL A 251 47.63 -38.02 -6.23
CA VAL A 251 48.74 -37.89 -5.28
C VAL A 251 48.30 -36.98 -4.15
N ALA A 252 48.30 -37.58 -2.96
CA ALA A 252 48.14 -36.92 -1.68
C ALA A 252 49.30 -35.96 -1.41
N ILE A 253 48.98 -34.73 -1.00
CA ILE A 253 49.89 -33.92 -0.17
C ILE A 253 49.14 -33.57 1.10
N ILE A 254 49.42 -34.36 2.13
CA ILE A 254 49.28 -34.00 3.53
C ILE A 254 50.47 -33.10 3.86
N VAL A 255 50.22 -31.82 4.10
CA VAL A 255 51.09 -30.99 4.95
C VAL A 255 50.21 -30.34 6.00
N MET A 256 50.42 -30.77 7.23
CA MET A 256 49.99 -30.05 8.42
C MET A 256 50.67 -28.68 8.44
N VAL A 257 49.89 -27.60 8.38
CA VAL A 257 50.24 -26.35 9.05
C VAL A 257 49.15 -26.06 10.06
N LYS A 258 49.50 -26.37 11.31
CA LYS A 258 48.87 -25.88 12.51
C LYS A 258 49.09 -24.36 12.57
N GLY A 259 48.03 -23.62 12.30
CA GLY A 259 47.98 -22.17 12.46
C GLY A 259 46.58 -21.76 12.87
N CYS A 260 46.38 -21.57 14.17
CA CYS A 260 45.19 -20.93 14.73
C CYS A 260 45.10 -19.50 14.16
N SER A 261 44.25 -19.27 13.16
CA SER A 261 43.82 -17.92 12.78
C SER A 261 42.52 -17.62 13.52
N SER A 262 42.69 -16.98 14.67
CA SER A 262 41.66 -16.22 15.36
C SER A 262 40.94 -15.29 14.38
N THR A 263 39.64 -15.50 14.21
CA THR A 263 38.73 -14.51 13.65
C THR A 263 38.93 -13.19 14.40
N PRO A 264 39.28 -12.08 13.73
CA PRO A 264 39.34 -10.80 14.43
C PRO A 264 37.92 -10.42 14.90
N PRO A 265 37.75 -9.90 16.12
CA PRO A 265 36.47 -9.37 16.57
C PRO A 265 36.01 -8.23 15.63
N PRO A 266 34.70 -7.97 15.52
CA PRO A 266 34.16 -6.93 14.64
C PRO A 266 34.80 -5.57 14.96
N PRO A 267 34.97 -4.69 13.95
CA PRO A 267 35.44 -3.33 14.20
C PRO A 267 34.47 -2.65 15.16
N ALA A 268 35.00 -2.22 16.30
CA ALA A 268 34.26 -1.43 17.27
C ALA A 268 33.76 -0.12 16.62
N PRO A 269 32.64 0.45 17.09
CA PRO A 269 32.23 1.80 16.70
C PRO A 269 33.42 2.76 16.88
N ASN A 270 33.64 3.63 15.89
CA ASN A 270 34.63 4.70 16.02
C ASN A 270 34.16 5.66 17.11
N ASP A 271 34.60 5.42 18.34
CA ASP A 271 34.46 6.32 19.48
C ASP A 271 35.41 7.51 19.27
N ASP A 272 35.00 8.46 18.43
CA ASP A 272 35.53 9.82 18.46
C ASP A 272 35.11 10.42 19.81
N GLY A 273 35.96 10.21 20.82
CA GLY A 273 35.77 10.60 22.21
C GLY A 273 35.41 12.07 22.36
N THR A 274 34.12 12.34 22.54
CA THR A 274 33.60 13.51 23.24
C THR A 274 32.26 13.11 23.86
N SER A 275 32.31 12.43 25.00
CA SER A 275 31.15 12.23 25.86
C SER A 275 30.86 13.55 26.59
N ALA A 276 30.24 14.50 25.88
CA ALA A 276 29.63 15.65 26.53
C ALA A 276 28.28 15.23 27.11
N ALA A 277 28.12 15.45 28.41
CA ALA A 277 26.96 15.12 29.22
C ALA A 277 25.63 15.46 28.51
N ALA A 278 24.71 14.49 28.51
CA ALA A 278 23.35 14.61 28.03
C ALA A 278 22.63 15.73 28.79
N SER A 279 22.35 16.82 28.09
CA SER A 279 21.48 17.89 28.57
C SER A 279 20.04 17.42 28.44
N ALA A 280 19.22 17.65 29.46
CA ALA A 280 17.84 17.17 29.64
C ALA A 280 16.81 17.59 28.55
N SER A 281 17.27 18.17 27.44
CA SER A 281 16.48 18.57 26.27
C SER A 281 16.98 17.99 24.94
N GLY A 282 18.13 17.30 24.92
CA GLY A 282 18.69 16.64 23.75
C GLY A 282 18.83 15.15 24.02
N GLY A 283 18.14 14.29 23.26
CA GLY A 283 18.15 12.85 23.44
C GLY A 283 19.56 12.26 23.59
N LYS A 284 19.68 11.10 24.24
CA LYS A 284 20.94 10.40 24.41
C LYS A 284 21.41 9.88 23.04
N ARG A 285 22.57 10.35 22.57
CA ARG A 285 23.17 9.87 21.32
C ARG A 285 23.55 8.39 21.48
N LEU A 286 23.05 7.55 20.57
CA LEU A 286 23.39 6.12 20.50
C LEU A 286 24.67 5.88 19.71
N GLY A 287 24.90 6.66 18.65
CA GLY A 287 26.09 6.50 17.82
C GLY A 287 26.05 7.37 16.57
N SER A 288 27.17 7.37 15.85
CA SER A 288 27.27 7.96 14.51
C SER A 288 28.01 7.03 13.56
N TYR A 289 27.49 6.96 12.35
CA TYR A 289 27.92 6.02 11.31
C TYR A 289 28.20 6.84 10.06
N ARG A 290 29.40 6.70 9.48
CA ARG A 290 29.81 7.46 8.30
C ARG A 290 29.69 6.59 7.05
N ASN A 291 29.36 7.23 5.92
CA ASN A 291 29.34 6.59 4.61
C ASN A 291 28.45 5.32 4.54
N VAL A 292 27.33 5.33 5.26
CA VAL A 292 26.33 4.27 5.16
C VAL A 292 25.73 4.31 3.75
N ARG A 293 25.71 3.16 3.08
CA ARG A 293 25.20 3.03 1.71
C ARG A 293 23.90 2.24 1.71
N LEU A 294 22.81 2.89 1.32
CA LEU A 294 21.50 2.27 1.22
C LEU A 294 21.08 2.18 -0.24
N THR A 295 20.96 0.98 -0.78
CA THR A 295 20.60 0.72 -2.18
C THR A 295 19.16 0.22 -2.31
N ALA A 296 18.61 0.29 -3.51
CA ALA A 296 17.28 -0.25 -3.83
C ALA A 296 17.12 -1.68 -3.30
N GLY A 297 16.04 -1.92 -2.56
CA GLY A 297 15.78 -3.22 -1.95
C GLY A 297 16.56 -3.47 -0.66
N TYR A 298 17.08 -2.41 -0.01
CA TYR A 298 17.62 -2.46 1.36
C TYR A 298 16.97 -1.42 2.28
N TYR A 299 16.93 -1.73 3.58
CA TYR A 299 16.42 -0.89 4.65
C TYR A 299 17.36 -0.88 5.86
N ILE A 300 17.15 0.06 6.78
CA ILE A 300 17.87 0.16 8.06
C ILE A 300 16.86 0.27 9.21
N ARG A 301 17.25 -0.24 10.39
CA ARG A 301 16.56 -0.01 11.68
C ARG A 301 17.49 0.76 12.61
N LEU A 302 17.04 1.92 13.07
CA LEU A 302 17.82 2.86 13.88
C LEU A 302 18.19 2.30 15.25
N SER A 303 17.29 1.52 15.86
CA SER A 303 17.43 1.01 17.23
C SER A 303 18.22 -0.29 17.38
N HIS A 304 18.47 -1.01 16.27
CA HIS A 304 19.13 -2.31 16.30
C HIS A 304 20.55 -2.26 15.72
N ASP A 305 20.63 -2.09 14.41
CA ASP A 305 21.90 -2.12 13.67
C ASP A 305 21.89 -1.08 12.55
N PRO A 306 21.99 0.21 12.92
CA PRO A 306 21.94 1.31 11.98
C PRO A 306 23.10 1.34 10.97
N ALA A 307 24.18 0.59 11.21
CA ALA A 307 25.36 0.56 10.36
C ALA A 307 25.24 -0.42 9.18
N HIS A 308 24.40 -1.45 9.31
CA HIS A 308 24.33 -2.55 8.35
C HIS A 308 22.95 -2.63 7.69
N PRO A 309 22.78 -2.02 6.50
CA PRO A 309 21.57 -2.15 5.70
C PRO A 309 21.21 -3.61 5.46
N ARG A 310 19.94 -3.95 5.68
CA ARG A 310 19.40 -5.29 5.48
C ARG A 310 18.59 -5.32 4.21
N LYS A 311 18.69 -6.41 3.46
CA LYS A 311 17.86 -6.61 2.27
C LYS A 311 16.39 -6.70 2.69
N TYR A 312 15.50 -6.04 1.95
CA TYR A 312 14.06 -6.26 2.15
C TYR A 312 13.76 -7.76 2.00
N PRO A 313 12.99 -8.35 2.92
CA PRO A 313 12.48 -9.70 2.72
C PRO A 313 11.65 -9.72 1.42
N ALA A 314 11.75 -10.81 0.66
CA ALA A 314 11.10 -10.93 -0.65
C ALA A 314 9.57 -10.75 -0.59
N MET A 315 8.98 -10.99 0.58
CA MET A 315 7.73 -10.39 1.05
C MET A 315 7.95 -10.12 2.54
N PRO A 316 7.91 -8.88 3.03
CA PRO A 316 7.76 -8.69 4.46
C PRO A 316 6.42 -9.29 4.85
N ASP A 317 6.40 -10.17 5.86
CA ASP A 317 5.16 -10.43 6.56
C ASP A 317 4.59 -9.07 6.99
N ALA A 318 3.26 -8.91 7.03
CA ALA A 318 2.64 -7.61 7.29
C ALA A 318 3.12 -6.94 8.58
N ASP A 319 3.74 -7.69 9.49
CA ASP A 319 4.34 -7.20 10.73
C ASP A 319 5.84 -6.87 10.61
N GLU A 320 6.57 -7.45 9.64
CA GLU A 320 7.97 -7.10 9.40
C GLU A 320 8.10 -5.79 8.59
N SER A 321 7.12 -5.48 7.73
CA SER A 321 7.05 -4.18 7.04
C SER A 321 6.76 -3.01 7.97
N LYS A 322 6.07 -3.25 9.08
CA LYS A 322 5.78 -2.22 10.11
C LYS A 322 7.03 -1.80 10.91
N ASN A 323 8.10 -2.55 10.79
CA ASN A 323 9.28 -2.46 11.64
C ASN A 323 10.50 -1.83 10.94
N LEU A 324 10.30 -1.27 9.75
CA LEU A 324 11.35 -0.69 8.92
C LEU A 324 11.36 0.83 9.15
N ASP A 325 12.51 1.42 9.51
CA ASP A 325 12.54 2.87 9.77
C ASP A 325 12.77 3.66 8.48
N VAL A 326 13.73 3.23 7.66
CA VAL A 326 14.03 3.85 6.36
C VAL A 326 14.54 2.83 5.36
N GLY A 327 14.13 2.96 4.10
CA GLY A 327 14.62 2.14 3.01
C GLY A 327 14.67 2.88 1.69
N VAL A 328 15.28 2.25 0.68
CA VAL A 328 15.25 2.74 -0.70
C VAL A 328 14.49 1.74 -1.56
N GLN A 329 13.40 2.19 -2.20
CA GLN A 329 12.60 1.36 -3.09
C GLN A 329 12.05 2.17 -4.26
N TYR A 330 12.06 1.56 -5.45
CA TYR A 330 11.43 2.13 -6.65
C TYR A 330 11.82 3.58 -7.02
N GLY A 331 13.05 4.03 -6.69
CA GLY A 331 13.48 5.42 -6.94
C GLY A 331 13.26 6.37 -5.79
N TYR A 332 12.77 5.89 -4.65
CA TYR A 332 12.42 6.71 -3.50
C TYR A 332 13.18 6.28 -2.25
N VAL A 333 13.40 7.24 -1.35
CA VAL A 333 13.70 7.01 0.06
C VAL A 333 12.36 7.02 0.78
N ASP A 334 12.03 5.92 1.44
CA ASP A 334 10.75 5.71 2.10
C ASP A 334 10.97 5.53 3.60
N ALA A 335 10.13 6.16 4.41
CA ALA A 335 9.86 5.69 5.77
C ALA A 335 8.71 4.68 5.71
N SER A 336 8.73 3.69 6.59
CA SER A 336 7.66 2.67 6.63
C SER A 336 7.22 2.36 8.05
N GLY A 337 6.13 1.61 8.17
CA GLY A 337 5.45 1.44 9.45
C GLY A 337 4.99 2.77 10.03
N ASP A 338 5.17 2.91 11.35
CA ASP A 338 4.88 4.15 12.08
C ASP A 338 6.11 5.09 12.15
N ALA A 339 7.10 4.91 11.27
CA ALA A 339 8.24 5.81 11.18
C ALA A 339 7.90 7.06 10.35
N GLU A 340 8.37 8.21 10.82
CA GLU A 340 8.16 9.50 10.17
C GLU A 340 9.48 10.02 9.60
N MET A 341 9.48 10.59 8.40
CA MET A 341 10.66 11.20 7.79
C MET A 341 10.37 12.66 7.41
N ALA A 342 11.34 13.56 7.59
CA ALA A 342 11.19 14.96 7.18
C ALA A 342 12.46 15.46 6.51
N LEU A 343 12.31 16.17 5.39
CA LEU A 343 13.42 16.86 4.73
C LEU A 343 13.69 18.20 5.40
N LEU A 344 14.88 18.37 5.97
CA LEU A 344 15.23 19.63 6.60
C LEU A 344 15.45 20.73 5.55
N PRO A 345 15.03 21.99 5.84
CA PRO A 345 15.41 23.14 5.04
C PRO A 345 16.93 23.29 4.91
N ALA A 346 17.38 23.87 3.80
CA ALA A 346 18.80 24.19 3.63
C ALA A 346 19.27 25.10 4.80
N GLY A 347 20.43 24.78 5.39
CA GLY A 347 20.98 25.54 6.51
C GLY A 347 20.34 25.29 7.89
N ALA A 348 19.25 24.53 8.01
CA ALA A 348 18.65 24.19 9.31
C ALA A 348 19.67 23.50 10.26
N LYS A 349 19.49 23.52 11.57
CA LYS A 349 20.40 22.77 12.46
C LYS A 349 20.12 21.26 12.34
N GLY A 350 21.19 20.46 12.30
CA GLY A 350 21.09 19.00 12.24
C GLY A 350 21.31 18.42 13.62
N ASP A 351 20.32 18.56 14.50
CA ASP A 351 20.40 18.08 15.87
C ASP A 351 19.10 17.39 16.29
N TYR A 352 19.15 16.66 17.41
CA TYR A 352 18.01 15.92 17.95
C TYR A 352 16.77 16.81 18.13
N LYS A 353 16.93 18.03 18.65
CA LYS A 353 15.81 18.92 18.95
C LYS A 353 15.13 19.38 17.66
N THR A 354 15.90 19.68 16.63
CA THR A 354 15.38 20.06 15.32
C THR A 354 14.67 18.89 14.66
N CYS A 355 15.23 17.68 14.72
CA CYS A 355 14.56 16.49 14.19
C CYS A 355 13.28 16.15 14.94
N ARG A 356 13.23 16.34 16.26
CA ARG A 356 12.03 16.09 17.05
C ARG A 356 10.92 17.12 16.82
N ASN A 357 11.30 18.38 16.57
CA ASN A 357 10.36 19.50 16.47
C ASN A 357 9.95 19.82 15.03
N THR A 358 10.52 19.12 14.04
CA THR A 358 10.07 19.27 12.66
C THR A 358 8.68 18.68 12.51
N THR A 359 7.85 19.27 11.64
CA THR A 359 6.47 18.79 11.39
C THR A 359 6.20 18.56 9.91
N ASN A 360 7.22 18.73 9.06
CA ASN A 360 7.10 18.58 7.62
C ASN A 360 7.41 17.14 7.24
N TYR A 361 6.59 16.22 7.76
CA TYR A 361 6.77 14.80 7.52
C TYR A 361 6.29 14.40 6.12
N GLU A 362 7.06 13.53 5.47
CA GLU A 362 6.81 12.94 4.18
C GLU A 362 7.10 11.45 4.25
N ASP A 363 6.15 10.61 3.82
CA ASP A 363 6.34 9.15 3.82
C ASP A 363 7.38 8.72 2.78
N ARG A 364 7.55 9.52 1.72
CA ARG A 364 8.28 9.16 0.51
C ARG A 364 8.91 10.38 -0.15
N ILE A 365 10.22 10.33 -0.40
CA ILE A 365 10.96 11.38 -1.10
C ILE A 365 11.74 10.75 -2.26
N GLU A 366 11.71 11.36 -3.44
CA GLU A 366 12.52 10.89 -4.58
C GLU A 366 14.01 10.89 -4.23
N ALA A 367 14.71 9.79 -4.49
CA ALA A 367 16.11 9.63 -4.11
C ALA A 367 17.00 10.75 -4.70
N GLY A 368 16.77 11.15 -5.95
CA GLY A 368 17.51 12.26 -6.58
C GLY A 368 17.37 13.61 -5.86
N LYS A 369 16.26 13.84 -5.13
CA LYS A 369 15.98 15.11 -4.44
C LYS A 369 16.65 15.24 -3.07
N VAL A 370 17.22 14.16 -2.53
CA VAL A 370 17.85 14.18 -1.20
C VAL A 370 19.36 14.40 -1.24
N ALA A 371 20.01 14.42 -2.41
CA ALA A 371 21.46 14.64 -2.52
C ALA A 371 21.89 15.99 -1.90
N GLY A 372 22.89 15.95 -1.00
CA GLY A 372 23.37 17.13 -0.28
C GLY A 372 22.43 17.67 0.80
N ARG A 373 21.32 16.97 1.08
CA ARG A 373 20.31 17.38 2.06
C ARG A 373 20.42 16.59 3.35
N ARG A 374 19.69 17.05 4.36
CA ARG A 374 19.53 16.35 5.64
C ARG A 374 18.10 15.91 5.82
N LEU A 375 17.94 14.66 6.26
CA LEU A 375 16.65 14.05 6.58
C LEU A 375 16.63 13.77 8.08
N CYS A 376 15.51 14.09 8.72
CA CYS A 376 15.19 13.61 10.05
C CYS A 376 14.30 12.40 9.94
N LEU A 377 14.57 11.38 10.76
CA LEU A 377 13.78 10.17 10.89
C LEU A 377 13.36 10.00 12.34
N ILE A 378 12.12 9.59 12.57
CA ILE A 378 11.61 9.22 13.88
C ILE A 378 11.03 7.82 13.73
N ALA A 379 11.73 6.84 14.30
CA ALA A 379 11.34 5.44 14.26
C ALA A 379 10.11 5.17 15.13
N ALA A 380 9.41 4.08 14.81
CA ALA A 380 8.24 3.60 15.55
C ALA A 380 8.54 3.25 17.01
N ASP A 381 9.79 3.04 17.41
CA ASP A 381 10.20 2.80 18.80
C ASP A 381 10.68 4.07 19.53
N GLY A 382 10.74 5.22 18.83
CA GLY A 382 11.18 6.50 19.36
C GLY A 382 12.66 6.80 19.16
N ALA A 383 13.42 5.95 18.45
CA ALA A 383 14.74 6.34 17.98
C ALA A 383 14.63 7.51 16.98
N THR A 384 15.52 8.49 17.09
CA THR A 384 15.59 9.63 16.16
C THR A 384 16.88 9.54 15.37
N GLY A 385 16.79 9.59 14.04
CA GLY A 385 17.91 9.57 13.11
C GLY A 385 18.07 10.90 12.39
N LEU A 386 19.31 11.34 12.19
CA LEU A 386 19.67 12.40 11.25
C LEU A 386 20.54 11.80 10.15
N LEU A 387 20.04 11.83 8.92
CA LEU A 387 20.77 11.38 7.74
C LEU A 387 21.30 12.61 7.01
N THR A 388 22.61 12.71 6.87
CA THR A 388 23.26 13.72 6.03
C THR A 388 23.64 13.07 4.71
N VAL A 389 22.80 13.24 3.70
CA VAL A 389 22.93 12.54 2.42
C VAL A 389 24.01 13.22 1.59
N ARG A 390 25.09 12.48 1.32
CA ARG A 390 26.24 12.94 0.53
C ARG A 390 25.97 12.81 -0.96
N ASN A 391 25.38 11.70 -1.36
CA ASN A 391 25.13 11.38 -2.76
C ASN A 391 23.83 10.56 -2.89
N ALA A 392 23.15 10.69 -4.02
CA ALA A 392 22.00 9.90 -4.40
C ALA A 392 22.05 9.53 -5.89
N THR A 393 21.64 8.31 -6.21
CA THR A 393 21.50 7.81 -7.59
C THR A 393 20.05 7.42 -7.83
N GLU A 394 19.54 7.67 -9.04
CA GLU A 394 18.16 7.31 -9.41
C GLU A 394 18.07 5.88 -9.95
N HIS A 395 19.06 5.43 -10.75
CA HIS A 395 19.06 4.14 -11.42
C HIS A 395 20.45 3.45 -11.40
N PRO A 396 20.62 2.37 -10.61
CA PRO A 396 19.71 1.88 -9.58
C PRO A 396 19.57 2.91 -8.44
N ALA A 397 18.38 2.97 -7.84
CA ALA A 397 18.12 3.91 -6.76
C ALA A 397 19.04 3.61 -5.57
N GLY A 398 19.65 4.65 -4.99
CA GLY A 398 20.50 4.48 -3.82
C GLY A 398 20.96 5.80 -3.24
N ILE A 399 21.31 5.80 -1.96
CA ILE A 399 21.85 6.96 -1.26
C ILE A 399 23.10 6.56 -0.45
N THR A 400 24.04 7.49 -0.32
CA THR A 400 25.16 7.40 0.62
C THR A 400 25.07 8.55 1.60
N PHE A 401 25.12 8.27 2.90
CA PHE A 401 24.89 9.27 3.94
C PHE A 401 25.72 9.01 5.19
N ASP A 402 25.86 10.05 6.00
CA ASP A 402 26.24 9.89 7.40
C ASP A 402 24.99 9.85 8.26
N LEU A 403 24.97 8.97 9.25
CA LEU A 403 23.85 8.77 10.17
C LEU A 403 24.27 9.14 11.59
N THR A 404 23.44 9.90 12.29
CA THR A 404 23.52 10.04 13.75
C THR A 404 22.21 9.60 14.36
N VAL A 405 22.29 8.75 15.38
CA VAL A 405 21.11 8.18 16.06
C VAL A 405 21.08 8.65 17.50
N TRP A 406 19.89 9.00 17.98
CA TRP A 406 19.59 9.32 19.37
C TRP A 406 18.40 8.49 19.86
N THR A 407 18.36 8.25 21.16
CA THR A 407 17.16 7.81 21.88
C THR A 407 16.62 8.94 22.73
N GLY A 408 15.31 9.11 22.74
CA GLY A 408 14.64 10.05 23.63
C GLY A 408 13.13 9.88 23.58
N PRO A 409 12.39 10.69 24.35
CA PRO A 409 10.93 10.63 24.33
C PRO A 409 10.40 10.95 22.94
N LYS A 410 9.43 10.16 22.47
CA LYS A 410 8.72 10.43 21.20
C LYS A 410 8.14 11.85 21.18
N PRO A 411 8.04 12.50 20.01
CA PRO A 411 7.19 13.67 19.85
C PRO A 411 5.77 13.34 20.32
N LYS A 412 5.07 14.34 20.86
CA LYS A 412 3.67 14.19 21.28
C LYS A 412 2.75 14.42 20.09
#